data_AF-A0A2N2LYI5-F1
#
_entry.id   AF-A0A2N2LYI5-F1
#
_cell.length_a   1.000
_cell.length_b   1.000
_cell.length_c   1.000
_cell.angle_alpha   90.00
_cell.angle_beta   90.00
_cell.angle_gamma   90.00
#
_symmetry.space_group_name_H-M   'P 1'
#
loop_
_entity.id
_entity.type
_entity.pdbx_description
1 polymer ?
#
loop_
_entity_poly.entity_id
_entity_poly.type
_entity_poly.pdbx_seq_one_letter_code
_entity_poly.pdbx_strand_id
1 'polypeptide(L)'
;INSTHLEGGRDKADKIFALAKKYNAAVIVLTIDEQGMAKTAERKLEIAKRIYDIAINEHGLRAEDLAFDDLTFTLATGSDEFINSAIETIKGITLIKEALPGVLTSLGVSNVSFGLQPNARAIINSVMLYHCVQAGLDMAIVNPATITPYSEISREERQLTEDLIFNRKPDALSALIEHFTAAGPAAVKVDAQQEELSKMNTGERLAWKIVHRVKDDVEADVDELVAQTTGTQTRGERAVEILNNILLPAMKEVGDKFGAGELILPFVLQSAEVMKKTVSHLENYLERLEGSTKGTLVLATVYGDVHDIGKNLVKTILSNNGYTVVDLGKQVPAETIISKAVELNADAIGLSALLVSTSKQMPLIINELQRRGLKFPVLIGGAAINERFGRRILMTDDQKIY
;
A
#
# COMPACT_ATOMS: atom_id res chain seq x y z
N ILE A 1 10.23 -1.99 18.94
CA ILE A 1 10.80 -2.86 20.01
C ILE A 1 10.27 -4.29 19.79
N ASN A 2 10.92 -5.33 20.35
CA ASN A 2 10.41 -6.71 20.31
C ASN A 2 8.98 -6.78 20.90
N SER A 3 8.25 -7.86 20.64
CA SER A 3 6.87 -7.99 21.12
C SER A 3 6.78 -8.13 22.65
N THR A 4 5.66 -7.67 23.22
CA THR A 4 5.31 -7.88 24.62
C THR A 4 3.88 -8.42 24.78
N HIS A 5 3.57 -8.92 25.97
CA HIS A 5 2.32 -9.56 26.37
C HIS A 5 2.24 -9.67 27.89
N LEU A 6 1.15 -10.23 28.43
CA LEU A 6 0.90 -10.38 29.87
C LEU A 6 0.97 -11.83 30.38
N GLU A 7 1.43 -12.80 29.57
CA GLU A 7 1.50 -14.23 29.93
C GLU A 7 2.18 -14.52 31.30
N GLY A 8 3.29 -13.83 31.57
CA GLY A 8 4.02 -13.94 32.85
C GLY A 8 3.68 -12.83 33.84
N GLY A 9 2.53 -12.17 33.68
CA GLY A 9 2.18 -10.94 34.39
C GLY A 9 2.74 -9.67 33.73
N ARG A 10 2.62 -8.54 34.43
CA ARG A 10 2.89 -7.20 33.88
C ARG A 10 4.37 -6.80 33.80
N ASP A 11 5.26 -7.44 34.55
CA ASP A 11 6.65 -7.01 34.72
C ASP A 11 7.42 -6.83 33.40
N LYS A 12 7.21 -7.74 32.44
CA LYS A 12 7.84 -7.64 31.11
C LYS A 12 7.26 -6.47 30.33
N ALA A 13 5.94 -6.34 30.31
CA ALA A 13 5.25 -5.26 29.61
C ALA A 13 5.65 -3.89 30.15
N ASP A 14 5.70 -3.72 31.47
CA ASP A 14 6.12 -2.46 32.10
C ASP A 14 7.55 -2.06 31.70
N LYS A 15 8.49 -3.02 31.70
CA LYS A 15 9.88 -2.76 31.26
C LYS A 15 9.93 -2.34 29.80
N ILE A 16 9.17 -3.02 28.93
CA ILE A 16 9.13 -2.71 27.51
C ILE A 16 8.49 -1.34 27.24
N PHE A 17 7.38 -1.02 27.91
CA PHE A 17 6.71 0.27 27.76
C PHE A 17 7.55 1.44 28.28
N ALA A 18 8.22 1.29 29.42
CA ALA A 18 9.15 2.30 29.92
C ALA A 18 10.29 2.57 28.91
N LEU A 19 10.84 1.52 28.30
CA LEU A 19 11.86 1.66 27.24
C LEU A 19 11.27 2.31 25.98
N ALA A 20 10.10 1.87 25.55
CA ALA A 20 9.40 2.43 24.40
C ALA A 20 9.17 3.94 24.54
N LYS A 21 8.69 4.37 25.72
CA LYS A 21 8.49 5.78 26.04
C LYS A 21 9.81 6.55 26.05
N LYS A 22 10.86 5.99 26.66
CA LYS A 22 12.19 6.63 26.74
C LYS A 22 12.82 6.86 25.36
N TYR A 23 12.61 5.92 24.43
CA TYR A 23 13.26 5.94 23.12
C TYR A 23 12.30 6.31 21.96
N ASN A 24 11.07 6.72 22.25
CA ASN A 24 10.02 7.03 21.27
C ASN A 24 9.84 5.92 20.22
N ALA A 25 9.74 4.67 20.67
CA ALA A 25 9.65 3.51 19.82
C ALA A 25 8.25 2.88 19.87
N ALA A 26 7.78 2.38 18.73
CA ALA A 26 6.56 1.58 18.65
C ALA A 26 6.77 0.16 19.21
N VAL A 27 5.68 -0.45 19.68
CA VAL A 27 5.66 -1.75 20.34
C VAL A 27 4.61 -2.66 19.70
N ILE A 28 5.02 -3.88 19.35
CA ILE A 28 4.09 -4.96 18.98
C ILE A 28 3.58 -5.60 20.28
N VAL A 29 2.27 -5.74 20.40
CA VAL A 29 1.61 -6.24 21.61
C VAL A 29 0.77 -7.45 21.23
N LEU A 30 1.08 -8.61 21.78
CA LEU A 30 0.32 -9.84 21.51
C LEU A 30 -0.86 -9.94 22.47
N THR A 31 -2.02 -10.39 21.97
CA THR A 31 -3.23 -10.66 22.76
C THR A 31 -3.09 -11.96 23.59
N ILE A 32 -2.10 -11.97 24.48
CA ILE A 32 -1.78 -13.07 25.40
C ILE A 32 -1.74 -12.51 26.82
N ASP A 33 -2.42 -13.17 27.74
CA ASP A 33 -2.33 -12.85 29.16
C ASP A 33 -2.09 -14.10 30.02
N GLU A 34 -2.23 -13.98 31.33
CA GLU A 34 -1.96 -15.05 32.29
C GLU A 34 -2.84 -16.30 32.08
N GLN A 35 -3.95 -16.19 31.32
CA GLN A 35 -4.79 -17.31 30.92
C GLN A 35 -4.34 -17.94 29.59
N GLY A 36 -3.29 -17.41 28.96
CA GLY A 36 -2.75 -17.84 27.69
C GLY A 36 -3.20 -16.98 26.51
N MET A 37 -3.12 -17.57 25.32
CA MET A 37 -3.40 -16.87 24.06
C MET A 37 -4.91 -16.73 23.83
N ALA A 38 -5.35 -15.53 23.42
CA ALA A 38 -6.76 -15.24 23.16
C ALA A 38 -7.29 -15.98 21.91
N LYS A 39 -8.36 -16.77 22.11
CA LYS A 39 -8.99 -17.55 21.01
C LYS A 39 -10.21 -16.86 20.42
N THR A 40 -11.04 -16.22 21.22
CA THR A 40 -12.25 -15.51 20.76
C THR A 40 -11.99 -14.02 20.58
N ALA A 41 -12.79 -13.38 19.73
CA ALA A 41 -12.72 -11.94 19.44
C ALA A 41 -12.89 -11.09 20.70
N GLU A 42 -13.82 -11.47 21.58
CA GLU A 42 -14.07 -10.75 22.84
C GLU A 42 -12.86 -10.83 23.77
N ARG A 43 -12.21 -12.00 23.84
CA ARG A 43 -11.04 -12.20 24.68
C ARG A 43 -9.83 -11.44 24.14
N LYS A 44 -9.66 -11.38 22.81
CA LYS A 44 -8.63 -10.57 22.15
C LYS A 44 -8.81 -9.09 22.52
N LEU A 45 -10.05 -8.59 22.41
CA LEU A 45 -10.39 -7.21 22.78
C LEU A 45 -10.16 -6.91 24.26
N GLU A 46 -10.58 -7.81 25.16
CA GLU A 46 -10.41 -7.65 26.61
C GLU A 46 -8.93 -7.48 26.97
N ILE A 47 -8.07 -8.35 26.45
CA ILE A 47 -6.62 -8.28 26.68
C ILE A 47 -6.04 -7.01 26.04
N ALA A 48 -6.47 -6.66 24.82
CA ALA A 48 -6.02 -5.45 24.15
C ALA A 48 -6.35 -4.18 24.96
N LYS A 49 -7.58 -4.06 25.50
CA LYS A 49 -7.99 -2.97 26.38
C LYS A 49 -7.14 -2.89 27.64
N ARG A 50 -6.90 -4.03 28.29
CA ARG A 50 -6.06 -4.09 29.50
C ARG A 50 -4.64 -3.61 29.22
N ILE A 51 -4.04 -4.05 28.12
CA ILE A 51 -2.68 -3.62 27.77
C ILE A 51 -2.66 -2.15 27.32
N TYR A 52 -3.67 -1.70 26.58
CA TYR A 52 -3.84 -0.30 26.19
C TYR A 52 -3.84 0.62 27.42
N ASP A 53 -4.63 0.30 28.45
CA ASP A 53 -4.69 1.09 29.67
C ASP A 53 -3.34 1.16 30.39
N ILE A 54 -2.62 0.03 30.50
CA ILE A 54 -1.27 0.01 31.08
C ILE A 54 -0.32 0.89 30.26
N ALA A 55 -0.24 0.67 28.95
CA ALA A 55 0.71 1.37 28.09
C ALA A 55 0.45 2.88 28.02
N ILE A 56 -0.80 3.30 27.96
CA ILE A 56 -1.16 4.70 27.71
C ILE A 56 -1.41 5.45 29.02
N ASN A 57 -2.24 4.92 29.92
CA ASN A 57 -2.60 5.64 31.14
C ASN A 57 -1.49 5.59 32.19
N GLU A 58 -0.75 4.48 32.28
CA GLU A 58 0.31 4.32 33.28
C GLU A 58 1.71 4.69 32.75
N HIS A 59 2.03 4.31 31.49
CA HIS A 59 3.36 4.59 30.89
C HIS A 59 3.39 5.77 29.92
N GLY A 60 2.24 6.36 29.59
CA GLY A 60 2.15 7.57 28.76
C GLY A 60 2.54 7.37 27.30
N LEU A 61 2.44 6.16 26.75
CA LEU A 61 2.55 5.95 25.29
C LEU A 61 1.37 6.59 24.56
N ARG A 62 1.48 6.77 23.24
CA ARG A 62 0.35 7.15 22.39
C ARG A 62 -0.27 5.89 21.78
N ALA A 63 -1.55 5.95 21.42
CA ALA A 63 -2.24 4.84 20.76
C ALA A 63 -1.51 4.40 19.47
N GLU A 64 -1.06 5.36 18.67
CA GLU A 64 -0.30 5.14 17.42
C GLU A 64 1.09 4.49 17.62
N ASP A 65 1.58 4.41 18.86
CA ASP A 65 2.82 3.70 19.19
C ASP A 65 2.57 2.19 19.44
N LEU A 66 1.31 1.73 19.46
CA LEU A 66 0.93 0.34 19.73
C LEU A 66 0.42 -0.35 18.46
N ALA A 67 0.97 -1.53 18.16
CA ALA A 67 0.47 -2.45 17.15
C ALA A 67 0.02 -3.76 17.81
N PHE A 68 -1.29 -4.02 17.86
CA PHE A 68 -1.84 -5.23 18.46
C PHE A 68 -1.78 -6.39 17.48
N ASP A 69 -1.20 -7.51 17.91
CA ASP A 69 -1.26 -8.78 17.21
C ASP A 69 -2.33 -9.66 17.83
N ASP A 70 -3.38 -9.83 17.04
CA ASP A 70 -4.59 -10.53 17.42
C ASP A 70 -4.40 -12.03 17.52
N LEU A 71 -3.29 -12.59 17.02
CA LEU A 71 -3.00 -14.01 16.92
C LEU A 71 -4.03 -14.77 16.09
N THR A 72 -3.55 -15.66 15.23
CA THR A 72 -4.40 -16.65 14.56
C THR A 72 -3.82 -18.03 14.79
N PHE A 73 -4.70 -19.01 14.96
CA PHE A 73 -4.35 -20.42 15.06
C PHE A 73 -4.65 -21.13 13.75
N THR A 74 -4.06 -22.31 13.60
CA THR A 74 -4.23 -23.11 12.40
C THR A 74 -5.65 -23.68 12.29
N LEU A 75 -6.20 -23.68 11.09
CA LEU A 75 -7.44 -24.38 10.75
C LEU A 75 -7.20 -25.85 10.35
N ALA A 76 -5.94 -26.28 10.24
CA ALA A 76 -5.59 -27.60 9.71
C ALA A 76 -6.01 -28.78 10.60
N THR A 77 -6.30 -28.55 11.89
CA THR A 77 -6.67 -29.61 12.83
C THR A 77 -8.12 -30.05 12.70
N GLY A 78 -9.00 -29.15 12.21
CA GLY A 78 -10.45 -29.39 12.16
C GLY A 78 -11.11 -29.58 13.52
N SER A 79 -10.42 -29.28 14.62
CA SER A 79 -10.97 -29.43 15.97
C SER A 79 -11.91 -28.29 16.33
N ASP A 80 -12.97 -28.58 17.10
CA ASP A 80 -13.95 -27.58 17.57
C ASP A 80 -13.29 -26.39 18.27
N GLU A 81 -12.14 -26.63 18.92
CA GLU A 81 -11.34 -25.60 19.57
C GLU A 81 -10.76 -24.56 18.60
N PHE A 82 -10.37 -24.98 17.38
CA PHE A 82 -9.66 -24.13 16.43
C PHE A 82 -10.45 -23.83 15.16
N ILE A 83 -11.58 -24.47 14.92
CA ILE A 83 -12.38 -24.32 13.70
C ILE A 83 -12.84 -22.87 13.46
N ASN A 84 -13.05 -22.10 14.54
CA ASN A 84 -13.44 -20.68 14.46
C ASN A 84 -12.24 -19.71 14.50
N SER A 85 -10.99 -20.19 14.52
CA SER A 85 -9.82 -19.32 14.78
C SER A 85 -9.69 -18.15 13.81
N ALA A 86 -9.96 -18.38 12.52
CA ALA A 86 -9.83 -17.34 11.51
C ALA A 86 -10.93 -16.28 11.64
N ILE A 87 -12.20 -16.68 11.73
CA ILE A 87 -13.32 -15.75 11.91
C ILE A 87 -13.18 -14.95 13.23
N GLU A 88 -12.74 -15.58 14.32
CA GLU A 88 -12.50 -14.90 15.60
C GLU A 88 -11.32 -13.92 15.53
N THR A 89 -10.32 -14.18 14.69
CA THR A 89 -9.23 -13.24 14.43
C THR A 89 -9.71 -12.02 13.63
N ILE A 90 -10.47 -12.25 12.54
CA ILE A 90 -11.03 -11.18 11.71
C ILE A 90 -11.93 -10.27 12.55
N LYS A 91 -12.83 -10.85 13.35
CA LYS A 91 -13.69 -10.09 14.27
C LYS A 91 -12.88 -9.37 15.34
N GLY A 92 -11.85 -10.00 15.90
CA GLY A 92 -10.95 -9.39 16.90
C GLY A 92 -10.34 -8.09 16.38
N ILE A 93 -9.81 -8.12 15.15
CA ILE A 93 -9.21 -6.95 14.49
C ILE A 93 -10.23 -5.82 14.42
N THR A 94 -11.43 -6.10 13.91
CA THR A 94 -12.52 -5.10 13.83
C THR A 94 -12.84 -4.52 15.21
N LEU A 95 -13.05 -5.38 16.21
CA LEU A 95 -13.39 -4.95 17.56
C LEU A 95 -12.30 -4.08 18.20
N ILE A 96 -11.02 -4.42 17.98
CA ILE A 96 -9.89 -3.64 18.50
C ILE A 96 -9.82 -2.28 17.81
N LYS A 97 -9.95 -2.23 16.48
CA LYS A 97 -9.93 -0.97 15.71
C LYS A 97 -11.08 -0.04 16.11
N GLU A 98 -12.27 -0.59 16.34
CA GLU A 98 -13.45 0.16 16.79
C GLU A 98 -13.30 0.67 18.23
N ALA A 99 -12.84 -0.18 19.14
CA ALA A 99 -12.82 0.14 20.56
C ALA A 99 -11.60 0.98 20.98
N LEU A 100 -10.48 0.90 20.26
CA LEU A 100 -9.21 1.55 20.60
C LEU A 100 -8.72 2.45 19.45
N PRO A 101 -9.34 3.61 19.22
CA PRO A 101 -8.97 4.50 18.12
C PRO A 101 -7.49 4.90 18.16
N GLY A 102 -6.85 4.86 16.99
CA GLY A 102 -5.45 5.26 16.80
C GLY A 102 -4.44 4.14 16.97
N VAL A 103 -4.82 2.97 17.51
CA VAL A 103 -3.92 1.81 17.54
C VAL A 103 -3.80 1.18 16.15
N LEU A 104 -2.66 0.54 15.92
CA LEU A 104 -2.41 -0.29 14.75
C LEU A 104 -2.69 -1.76 15.09
N THR A 105 -2.85 -2.57 14.06
CA THR A 105 -3.00 -4.02 14.16
C THR A 105 -1.98 -4.72 13.27
N SER A 106 -1.49 -5.87 13.73
CA SER A 106 -0.49 -6.71 13.08
C SER A 106 -0.97 -8.15 13.09
N LEU A 107 -0.62 -8.95 12.09
CA LEU A 107 -0.95 -10.37 12.12
C LEU A 107 0.07 -11.23 11.38
N GLY A 108 0.50 -12.30 12.03
CA GLY A 108 1.13 -13.46 11.39
C GLY A 108 0.12 -14.28 10.59
N VAL A 109 -0.32 -13.78 9.43
CA VAL A 109 -1.39 -14.41 8.62
C VAL A 109 -1.08 -15.87 8.29
N SER A 110 0.18 -16.21 8.03
CA SER A 110 0.61 -17.56 7.61
C SER A 110 0.39 -18.66 8.65
N ASN A 111 0.08 -18.30 9.90
CA ASN A 111 -0.22 -19.24 10.98
C ASN A 111 -1.56 -19.95 10.76
N VAL A 112 -2.52 -19.30 10.08
CA VAL A 112 -3.87 -19.85 9.82
C VAL A 112 -3.82 -21.14 8.99
N SER A 113 -2.81 -21.26 8.12
CA SER A 113 -2.66 -22.37 7.18
C SER A 113 -1.60 -23.39 7.61
N PHE A 114 -1.09 -23.31 8.84
CA PHE A 114 0.04 -24.13 9.28
C PHE A 114 -0.34 -25.62 9.33
N GLY A 115 0.42 -26.48 8.65
CA GLY A 115 0.13 -27.92 8.54
C GLY A 115 -0.58 -28.34 7.25
N LEU A 116 -0.97 -27.41 6.38
CA LEU A 116 -1.56 -27.70 5.07
C LEU A 116 -0.50 -27.73 3.94
N GLN A 117 -0.87 -28.29 2.79
CA GLN A 117 -0.01 -28.37 1.60
C GLN A 117 0.35 -26.97 1.04
N PRO A 118 1.55 -26.76 0.47
CA PRO A 118 2.00 -25.43 0.03
C PRO A 118 1.07 -24.69 -0.93
N ASN A 119 0.43 -25.40 -1.88
CA ASN A 119 -0.55 -24.85 -2.81
C ASN A 119 -1.81 -24.34 -2.09
N ALA A 120 -2.37 -25.12 -1.16
CA ALA A 120 -3.49 -24.70 -0.32
C ALA A 120 -3.12 -23.50 0.55
N ARG A 121 -1.92 -23.51 1.15
CA ARG A 121 -1.42 -22.42 2.00
C ARG A 121 -1.36 -21.08 1.26
N ALA A 122 -0.88 -21.08 0.02
CA ALA A 122 -0.80 -19.88 -0.81
C ALA A 122 -2.17 -19.21 -0.95
N ILE A 123 -3.21 -20.00 -1.26
CA ILE A 123 -4.58 -19.50 -1.41
C ILE A 123 -5.18 -19.06 -0.08
N ILE A 124 -5.08 -19.90 0.97
CA ILE A 124 -5.63 -19.58 2.29
C ILE A 124 -5.03 -18.29 2.85
N ASN A 125 -3.72 -18.14 2.77
CA ASN A 125 -3.04 -16.94 3.27
C ASN A 125 -3.47 -15.69 2.49
N SER A 126 -3.70 -15.82 1.18
CA SER A 126 -4.13 -14.71 0.33
C SER A 126 -5.55 -14.26 0.66
N VAL A 127 -6.48 -15.21 0.81
CA VAL A 127 -7.88 -14.91 1.16
C VAL A 127 -7.99 -14.39 2.60
N MET A 128 -7.26 -14.99 3.55
CA MET A 128 -7.21 -14.51 4.93
C MET A 128 -6.66 -13.08 5.01
N LEU A 129 -5.56 -12.79 4.29
CA LEU A 129 -4.98 -11.45 4.24
C LEU A 129 -6.00 -10.42 3.74
N TYR A 130 -6.70 -10.72 2.65
CA TYR A 130 -7.73 -9.84 2.10
C TYR A 130 -8.79 -9.51 3.15
N HIS A 131 -9.38 -10.52 3.79
CA HIS A 131 -10.43 -10.32 4.79
C HIS A 131 -9.92 -9.60 6.05
N CYS A 132 -8.69 -9.85 6.49
CA CYS A 132 -8.09 -9.11 7.59
C CYS A 132 -7.86 -7.63 7.23
N VAL A 133 -7.40 -7.32 6.01
CA VAL A 133 -7.25 -5.93 5.56
C VAL A 133 -8.59 -5.22 5.55
N GLN A 134 -9.67 -5.87 5.05
CA GLN A 134 -11.02 -5.32 5.13
C GLN A 134 -11.50 -5.09 6.58
N ALA A 135 -11.10 -5.96 7.50
CA ALA A 135 -11.40 -5.82 8.93
C ALA A 135 -10.61 -4.72 9.64
N GLY A 136 -9.57 -4.15 8.99
CA GLY A 136 -8.76 -3.06 9.52
C GLY A 136 -7.30 -3.42 9.84
N LEU A 137 -6.78 -4.54 9.31
CA LEU A 137 -5.39 -4.95 9.49
C LEU A 137 -4.42 -3.94 8.88
N ASP A 138 -3.52 -3.39 9.71
CA ASP A 138 -2.53 -2.39 9.26
C ASP A 138 -1.20 -3.03 8.80
N MET A 139 -0.81 -4.16 9.39
CA MET A 139 0.47 -4.83 9.12
C MET A 139 0.30 -6.35 9.01
N ALA A 140 0.95 -6.97 8.04
CA ALA A 140 0.91 -8.42 7.84
C ALA A 140 2.31 -9.03 7.75
N ILE A 141 2.51 -10.15 8.45
CA ILE A 141 3.72 -10.97 8.34
C ILE A 141 3.40 -12.17 7.43
N VAL A 142 3.86 -12.09 6.18
CA VAL A 142 3.60 -13.07 5.12
C VAL A 142 4.81 -13.22 4.19
N ASN A 143 4.87 -14.34 3.45
CA ASN A 143 5.77 -14.47 2.31
C ASN A 143 5.10 -13.90 1.04
N PRO A 144 5.50 -12.71 0.56
CA PRO A 144 4.85 -12.06 -0.58
C PRO A 144 4.98 -12.87 -1.87
N ALA A 145 6.01 -13.72 -2.02
CA ALA A 145 6.19 -14.56 -3.21
C ALA A 145 5.11 -15.66 -3.36
N THR A 146 4.37 -15.95 -2.29
CA THR A 146 3.30 -16.96 -2.28
C THR A 146 1.90 -16.37 -2.24
N ILE A 147 1.78 -15.03 -2.16
CA ILE A 147 0.48 -14.37 -2.16
C ILE A 147 -0.02 -14.26 -3.60
N THR A 148 -1.29 -14.55 -3.80
CA THR A 148 -2.03 -14.30 -5.04
C THR A 148 -3.03 -13.18 -4.77
N PRO A 149 -3.11 -12.12 -5.59
CA PRO A 149 -4.15 -11.11 -5.45
C PRO A 149 -5.54 -11.74 -5.34
N TYR A 150 -6.38 -11.23 -4.42
CA TYR A 150 -7.69 -11.85 -4.17
C TYR A 150 -8.51 -11.95 -5.47
N SER A 151 -8.47 -10.91 -6.31
CA SER A 151 -9.13 -10.85 -7.62
C SER A 151 -8.65 -11.87 -8.65
N GLU A 152 -7.48 -12.49 -8.46
CA GLU A 152 -6.87 -13.46 -9.38
C GLU A 152 -7.05 -14.92 -8.93
N ILE A 153 -7.57 -15.16 -7.73
CA ILE A 153 -7.85 -16.52 -7.23
C ILE A 153 -9.10 -17.06 -7.94
N SER A 154 -9.17 -18.34 -8.30
CA SER A 154 -10.38 -18.88 -8.96
C SER A 154 -11.61 -18.82 -8.05
N ARG A 155 -12.81 -18.72 -8.63
CA ARG A 155 -14.06 -18.64 -7.85
C ARG A 155 -14.26 -19.86 -6.94
N GLU A 156 -13.89 -21.04 -7.42
CA GLU A 156 -13.97 -22.28 -6.65
C GLU A 156 -13.01 -22.27 -5.46
N GLU A 157 -11.72 -21.97 -5.69
CA GLU A 157 -10.72 -21.88 -4.62
C GLU A 157 -11.08 -20.81 -3.58
N ARG A 158 -11.61 -19.65 -4.00
CA ARG A 158 -12.11 -18.61 -3.08
C ARG A 158 -13.26 -19.15 -2.23
N GLN A 159 -14.26 -19.77 -2.85
CA GLN A 159 -15.42 -20.28 -2.12
C GLN A 159 -15.02 -21.34 -1.09
N LEU A 160 -14.20 -22.32 -1.48
CA LEU A 160 -13.70 -23.36 -0.57
C LEU A 160 -12.92 -22.75 0.60
N THR A 161 -12.08 -21.77 0.32
CA THR A 161 -11.26 -21.10 1.33
C THR A 161 -12.08 -20.24 2.28
N GLU A 162 -13.09 -19.52 1.77
CA GLU A 162 -14.00 -18.74 2.60
C GLU A 162 -14.93 -19.62 3.43
N ASP A 163 -15.39 -20.74 2.89
CA ASP A 163 -16.17 -21.72 3.63
C ASP A 163 -15.36 -22.23 4.85
N LEU A 164 -14.04 -22.40 4.69
CA LEU A 164 -13.11 -22.76 5.76
C LEU A 164 -12.88 -21.59 6.75
N ILE A 165 -12.52 -20.40 6.26
CA ILE A 165 -12.20 -19.22 7.10
C ILE A 165 -13.39 -18.79 7.96
N PHE A 166 -14.59 -18.80 7.39
CA PHE A 166 -15.81 -18.37 8.06
C PHE A 166 -16.59 -19.52 8.69
N ASN A 167 -16.04 -20.75 8.65
CA ASN A 167 -16.68 -21.95 9.16
C ASN A 167 -18.15 -22.09 8.69
N ARG A 168 -18.39 -21.91 7.38
CA ARG A 168 -19.75 -21.92 6.79
C ARG A 168 -20.30 -23.33 6.65
N LYS A 169 -19.42 -24.34 6.57
CA LYS A 169 -19.78 -25.74 6.36
C LYS A 169 -18.97 -26.66 7.26
N PRO A 170 -19.59 -27.71 7.83
CA PRO A 170 -18.87 -28.70 8.66
C PRO A 170 -17.75 -29.44 7.92
N ASP A 171 -17.86 -29.60 6.61
CA ASP A 171 -16.92 -30.35 5.75
C ASP A 171 -15.93 -29.42 5.01
N ALA A 172 -15.87 -28.14 5.35
CA ALA A 172 -15.06 -27.14 4.62
C ALA A 172 -13.57 -27.52 4.56
N LEU A 173 -13.00 -28.02 5.66
CA LEU A 173 -11.60 -28.43 5.72
C LEU A 173 -11.32 -29.63 4.81
N SER A 174 -12.16 -30.67 4.88
CA SER A 174 -12.01 -31.87 4.04
C SER A 174 -12.18 -31.55 2.57
N ALA A 175 -13.20 -30.77 2.20
CA ALA A 175 -13.45 -30.37 0.81
C ALA A 175 -12.28 -29.59 0.22
N LEU A 176 -11.68 -28.68 1.01
CA LEU A 176 -10.51 -27.93 0.59
C LEU A 176 -9.28 -28.84 0.41
N ILE A 177 -9.02 -29.74 1.35
CA ILE A 177 -7.91 -30.70 1.25
C ILE A 177 -8.06 -31.61 0.03
N GLU A 178 -9.26 -32.12 -0.24
CA GLU A 178 -9.56 -32.95 -1.40
C GLU A 178 -9.28 -32.20 -2.71
N HIS A 179 -9.76 -30.96 -2.83
CA HIS A 179 -9.53 -30.12 -4.01
C HIS A 179 -8.03 -29.92 -4.28
N PHE A 180 -7.25 -29.48 -3.28
CA PHE A 180 -5.82 -29.21 -3.47
C PHE A 180 -4.96 -30.47 -3.60
N THR A 181 -5.45 -31.63 -3.14
CA THR A 181 -4.79 -32.92 -3.38
C THR A 181 -5.06 -33.41 -4.81
N ALA A 182 -6.26 -33.20 -5.34
CA ALA A 182 -6.65 -33.60 -6.69
C ALA A 182 -6.05 -32.70 -7.78
N ALA A 183 -5.89 -31.39 -7.51
CA ALA A 183 -5.42 -30.41 -8.50
C ALA A 183 -3.94 -30.55 -8.91
N GLY A 184 -3.12 -31.31 -8.17
CA GLY A 184 -1.68 -31.43 -8.42
C GLY A 184 -0.90 -30.11 -8.26
N PRO A 185 0.43 -30.11 -8.43
CA PRO A 185 1.23 -28.89 -8.31
C PRO A 185 1.10 -28.00 -9.56
N ALA A 186 0.53 -26.81 -9.40
CA ALA A 186 0.69 -25.53 -10.13
C ALA A 186 0.66 -25.47 -11.68
N ALA A 187 0.74 -26.57 -12.42
CA ALA A 187 0.87 -26.60 -13.88
C ALA A 187 -0.38 -26.05 -14.60
N VAL A 188 -1.54 -26.06 -13.93
CA VAL A 188 -2.82 -25.61 -14.50
C VAL A 188 -2.91 -24.08 -14.67
N LYS A 189 -2.15 -23.29 -13.88
CA LYS A 189 -2.26 -21.81 -13.91
C LYS A 189 -1.57 -21.15 -15.11
N VAL A 190 -0.53 -21.78 -15.66
CA VAL A 190 0.23 -21.21 -16.80
C VAL A 190 -0.59 -21.30 -18.10
N ASP A 191 -1.33 -22.40 -18.28
CA ASP A 191 -2.10 -22.67 -19.49
C ASP A 191 -3.31 -21.71 -19.62
N ALA A 192 -4.04 -21.48 -18.52
CA ALA A 192 -5.20 -20.59 -18.51
C ALA A 192 -4.83 -19.12 -18.76
N GLN A 193 -3.68 -18.64 -18.24
CA GLN A 193 -3.22 -17.28 -18.48
C GLN A 193 -2.78 -17.07 -19.93
N GLN A 194 -2.10 -18.05 -20.54
CA GLN A 194 -1.73 -18.00 -21.96
C GLN A 194 -2.97 -18.02 -22.86
N GLU A 195 -3.99 -18.79 -22.50
CA GLU A 195 -5.24 -18.86 -23.25
C GLU A 195 -6.01 -17.53 -23.21
N GLU A 196 -6.07 -16.84 -22.07
CA GLU A 196 -6.66 -15.50 -21.97
C GLU A 196 -5.87 -14.45 -22.75
N LEU A 197 -4.54 -14.45 -22.62
CA LEU A 197 -3.65 -13.54 -23.36
C LEU A 197 -3.80 -13.67 -24.88
N SER A 198 -4.08 -14.88 -25.38
CA SER A 198 -4.29 -15.15 -26.81
C SER A 198 -5.60 -14.58 -27.35
N LYS A 199 -6.58 -14.29 -26.48
CA LYS A 199 -7.92 -13.78 -26.85
C LYS A 199 -7.98 -12.25 -26.80
N MET A 200 -7.02 -11.60 -26.15
CA MET A 200 -6.96 -10.14 -26.00
C MET A 200 -6.34 -9.46 -27.22
N ASN A 201 -6.82 -8.27 -27.57
CA ASN A 201 -6.10 -7.43 -28.52
C ASN A 201 -4.81 -6.88 -27.88
N THR A 202 -3.86 -6.39 -28.67
CA THR A 202 -2.54 -5.96 -28.16
C THR A 202 -2.63 -4.87 -27.10
N GLY A 203 -3.61 -3.96 -27.19
CA GLY A 203 -3.81 -2.89 -26.21
C GLY A 203 -4.31 -3.42 -24.88
N GLU A 204 -5.31 -4.30 -24.92
CA GLU A 204 -5.81 -5.03 -23.75
C GLU A 204 -4.72 -5.88 -23.12
N ARG A 205 -3.95 -6.61 -23.95
CA ARG A 205 -2.83 -7.44 -23.52
C ARG A 205 -1.75 -6.63 -22.80
N LEU A 206 -1.38 -5.46 -23.35
CA LEU A 206 -0.38 -4.60 -22.74
C LEU A 206 -0.86 -4.04 -21.39
N ALA A 207 -2.10 -3.55 -21.31
CA ALA A 207 -2.71 -3.11 -20.06
C ALA A 207 -2.76 -4.25 -19.03
N TRP A 208 -3.19 -5.43 -19.45
CA TRP A 208 -3.25 -6.63 -18.62
C TRP A 208 -1.88 -6.99 -18.06
N LYS A 209 -0.82 -6.94 -18.87
CA LYS A 209 0.55 -7.21 -18.43
C LYS A 209 1.03 -6.24 -17.35
N ILE A 210 0.66 -4.95 -17.42
CA ILE A 210 0.96 -3.98 -16.34
C ILE A 210 0.25 -4.39 -15.04
N VAL A 211 -1.06 -4.64 -15.11
CA VAL A 211 -1.90 -4.96 -13.94
C VAL A 211 -1.46 -6.29 -13.28
N HIS A 212 -1.11 -7.28 -14.10
CA HIS A 212 -0.73 -8.63 -13.66
C HIS A 212 0.78 -8.82 -13.49
N ARG A 213 1.56 -7.73 -13.59
CA ARG A 213 3.00 -7.69 -13.28
C ARG A 213 3.85 -8.57 -14.21
N VAL A 214 3.42 -8.74 -15.45
CA VAL A 214 4.12 -9.54 -16.47
C VAL A 214 5.05 -8.65 -17.28
N LYS A 215 6.36 -8.91 -17.17
CA LYS A 215 7.42 -8.13 -17.85
C LYS A 215 7.73 -8.59 -19.26
N ASP A 216 7.32 -9.80 -19.61
CA ASP A 216 7.73 -10.45 -20.84
C ASP A 216 6.96 -9.87 -22.03
N ASP A 217 7.70 -9.61 -23.11
CA ASP A 217 7.21 -9.12 -24.40
C ASP A 217 6.41 -7.80 -24.35
N VAL A 218 6.55 -6.99 -23.30
CA VAL A 218 5.87 -5.68 -23.24
C VAL A 218 6.41 -4.72 -24.30
N GLU A 219 7.68 -4.84 -24.67
CA GLU A 219 8.30 -4.07 -25.76
C GLU A 219 7.72 -4.47 -27.13
N ALA A 220 7.53 -5.77 -27.36
CA ALA A 220 6.95 -6.28 -28.60
C ALA A 220 5.49 -5.83 -28.76
N ASP A 221 4.71 -5.83 -27.66
CA ASP A 221 3.34 -5.31 -27.67
C ASP A 221 3.30 -3.80 -27.96
N VAL A 222 4.26 -3.03 -27.44
CA VAL A 222 4.42 -1.61 -27.77
C VAL A 222 4.75 -1.43 -29.26
N ASP A 223 5.70 -2.19 -29.80
CA ASP A 223 6.09 -2.11 -31.21
C ASP A 223 4.90 -2.40 -32.14
N GLU A 224 4.12 -3.42 -31.81
CA GLU A 224 2.91 -3.79 -32.54
C GLU A 224 1.86 -2.67 -32.49
N LEU A 225 1.59 -2.09 -31.31
CA LEU A 225 0.62 -0.99 -31.18
C LEU A 225 1.04 0.29 -31.88
N VAL A 226 2.34 0.60 -31.87
CA VAL A 226 2.89 1.76 -32.58
C VAL A 226 2.85 1.54 -34.09
N ALA A 227 3.02 0.31 -34.57
CA ALA A 227 2.91 -0.02 -35.99
C ALA A 227 1.47 0.10 -36.54
N GLN A 228 0.45 0.00 -35.67
CA GLN A 228 -0.97 0.15 -36.02
C GLN A 228 -1.43 1.62 -36.22
N THR A 229 -0.60 2.47 -36.82
CA THR A 229 -0.98 3.86 -37.13
C THR A 229 -2.15 3.92 -38.10
N THR A 230 -3.16 4.73 -37.82
CA THR A 230 -4.32 4.92 -38.72
C THR A 230 -4.16 6.20 -39.56
N GLY A 231 -4.23 6.08 -40.89
CA GLY A 231 -4.26 7.24 -41.79
C GLY A 231 -2.95 8.03 -41.80
N THR A 232 -3.01 9.32 -41.44
CA THR A 232 -1.86 10.25 -41.41
C THR A 232 -1.17 10.34 -40.05
N GLN A 233 -1.58 9.54 -39.07
CA GLN A 233 -1.05 9.58 -37.70
C GLN A 233 0.44 9.23 -37.68
N THR A 234 1.25 10.04 -37.00
CA THR A 234 2.67 9.71 -36.79
C THR A 234 2.84 8.62 -35.73
N ARG A 235 3.99 7.94 -35.74
CA ARG A 235 4.34 6.99 -34.67
C ARG A 235 4.40 7.67 -33.30
N GLY A 236 4.80 8.94 -33.25
CA GLY A 236 4.82 9.74 -32.02
C GLY A 236 3.42 10.03 -31.48
N GLU A 237 2.49 10.44 -32.34
CA GLU A 237 1.08 10.65 -31.96
C GLU A 237 0.44 9.35 -31.45
N ARG A 238 0.75 8.22 -32.10
CA ARG A 238 0.29 6.90 -31.65
C ARG A 238 0.90 6.51 -30.31
N ALA A 239 2.18 6.79 -30.08
CA ALA A 239 2.84 6.53 -28.80
C ALA A 239 2.20 7.34 -27.64
N VAL A 240 1.85 8.60 -27.87
CA VAL A 240 1.11 9.43 -26.88
C VAL A 240 -0.26 8.83 -26.58
N GLU A 241 -0.96 8.32 -27.58
CA GLU A 241 -2.25 7.65 -27.42
C GLU A 241 -2.13 6.38 -26.56
N ILE A 242 -1.12 5.53 -26.83
CA ILE A 242 -0.84 4.33 -26.03
C ILE A 242 -0.57 4.70 -24.57
N LEU A 243 0.25 5.71 -24.33
CA LEU A 243 0.53 6.19 -22.98
C LEU A 243 -0.76 6.61 -22.25
N ASN A 244 -1.56 7.48 -22.87
CA ASN A 244 -2.76 8.09 -22.24
C ASN A 244 -3.95 7.14 -22.11
N ASN A 245 -4.16 6.24 -23.07
CA ASN A 245 -5.37 5.43 -23.15
C ASN A 245 -5.17 3.98 -22.70
N ILE A 246 -3.92 3.50 -22.60
CA ILE A 246 -3.62 2.12 -22.21
C ILE A 246 -2.81 2.10 -20.91
N LEU A 247 -1.62 2.70 -20.93
CA LEU A 247 -0.67 2.56 -19.81
C LEU A 247 -1.12 3.27 -18.54
N LEU A 248 -1.60 4.51 -18.68
CA LEU A 248 -2.05 5.32 -17.54
C LEU A 248 -3.34 4.77 -16.90
N PRO A 249 -4.37 4.36 -17.66
CA PRO A 249 -5.52 3.66 -17.09
C PRO A 249 -5.15 2.35 -16.38
N ALA A 250 -4.23 1.55 -16.94
CA ALA A 250 -3.77 0.32 -16.29
C ALA A 250 -3.09 0.60 -14.93
N MET A 251 -2.25 1.62 -14.85
CA MET A 251 -1.63 2.03 -13.58
C MET A 251 -2.64 2.63 -12.59
N LYS A 252 -3.68 3.32 -13.09
CA LYS A 252 -4.78 3.77 -12.24
C LYS A 252 -5.50 2.57 -11.62
N GLU A 253 -5.80 1.53 -12.40
CA GLU A 253 -6.42 0.30 -11.91
C GLU A 253 -5.57 -0.36 -10.81
N VAL A 254 -4.25 -0.43 -10.97
CA VAL A 254 -3.33 -0.93 -9.92
C VAL A 254 -3.47 -0.10 -8.63
N GLY A 255 -3.55 1.23 -8.76
CA GLY A 255 -3.76 2.13 -7.63
C GLY A 255 -5.11 1.93 -6.94
N ASP A 256 -6.19 1.78 -7.73
CA ASP A 256 -7.54 1.55 -7.23
C ASP A 256 -7.61 0.20 -6.48
N LYS A 257 -7.02 -0.87 -7.02
CA LYS A 257 -6.94 -2.19 -6.37
C LYS A 257 -6.10 -2.17 -5.10
N PHE A 258 -5.01 -1.39 -5.06
CA PHE A 258 -4.24 -1.19 -3.83
C PHE A 258 -5.06 -0.44 -2.78
N GLY A 259 -5.77 0.62 -3.16
CA GLY A 259 -6.65 1.37 -2.28
C GLY A 259 -7.82 0.54 -1.73
N ALA A 260 -8.31 -0.42 -2.51
CA ALA A 260 -9.34 -1.38 -2.10
C ALA A 260 -8.80 -2.55 -1.25
N GLY A 261 -7.47 -2.65 -1.06
CA GLY A 261 -6.84 -3.75 -0.32
C GLY A 261 -6.76 -5.08 -1.10
N GLU A 262 -7.01 -5.07 -2.40
CA GLU A 262 -6.92 -6.25 -3.27
C GLU A 262 -5.46 -6.56 -3.67
N LEU A 263 -4.61 -5.52 -3.69
CA LEU A 263 -3.18 -5.62 -3.93
C LEU A 263 -2.40 -5.18 -2.69
N ILE A 264 -1.26 -5.84 -2.47
CA ILE A 264 -0.27 -5.43 -1.48
C ILE A 264 0.82 -4.55 -2.13
N LEU A 265 1.50 -3.73 -1.32
CA LEU A 265 2.54 -2.82 -1.78
C LEU A 265 3.62 -3.49 -2.68
N PRO A 266 4.13 -4.70 -2.40
CA PRO A 266 5.04 -5.39 -3.31
C PRO A 266 4.52 -5.53 -4.74
N PHE A 267 3.23 -5.78 -4.93
CA PHE A 267 2.63 -5.93 -6.27
C PHE A 267 2.53 -4.59 -7.00
N VAL A 268 2.22 -3.51 -6.28
CA VAL A 268 2.23 -2.15 -6.85
C VAL A 268 3.62 -1.81 -7.36
N LEU A 269 4.67 -2.15 -6.60
CA LEU A 269 6.06 -1.93 -7.03
C LEU A 269 6.43 -2.76 -8.25
N GLN A 270 6.00 -4.03 -8.31
CA GLN A 270 6.23 -4.87 -9.48
C GLN A 270 5.52 -4.34 -10.73
N SER A 271 4.25 -3.93 -10.62
CA SER A 271 3.53 -3.28 -11.72
C SER A 271 4.20 -1.99 -12.16
N ALA A 272 4.72 -1.19 -11.22
CA ALA A 272 5.49 0.01 -11.53
C ALA A 272 6.81 -0.31 -12.27
N GLU A 273 7.46 -1.45 -11.99
CA GLU A 273 8.62 -1.90 -12.76
C GLU A 273 8.25 -2.31 -14.19
N VAL A 274 7.12 -3.00 -14.39
CA VAL A 274 6.61 -3.30 -15.75
C VAL A 274 6.31 -2.00 -16.47
N MET A 275 5.56 -1.09 -15.85
CA MET A 275 5.22 0.22 -16.40
C MET A 275 6.46 1.00 -16.81
N LYS A 276 7.48 1.05 -15.96
CA LYS A 276 8.76 1.70 -16.28
C LYS A 276 9.41 1.09 -17.51
N LYS A 277 9.48 -0.25 -17.59
CA LYS A 277 10.03 -0.97 -18.75
C LYS A 277 9.26 -0.61 -20.03
N THR A 278 7.92 -0.64 -19.98
CA THR A 278 7.05 -0.33 -21.11
C THR A 278 7.19 1.13 -21.56
N VAL A 279 7.17 2.09 -20.63
CA VAL A 279 7.35 3.52 -20.91
C VAL A 279 8.73 3.81 -21.49
N SER A 280 9.80 3.25 -20.91
CA SER A 280 11.17 3.44 -21.45
C SER A 280 11.33 2.92 -22.88
N HIS A 281 10.57 1.90 -23.28
CA HIS A 281 10.57 1.46 -24.67
C HIS A 281 9.72 2.37 -25.57
N LEU A 282 8.55 2.80 -25.08
CA LEU A 282 7.65 3.73 -25.77
C LEU A 282 8.32 5.08 -26.04
N GLU A 283 9.25 5.52 -25.18
CA GLU A 283 10.06 6.73 -25.34
C GLU A 283 10.89 6.74 -26.63
N ASN A 284 11.20 5.60 -27.23
CA ASN A 284 11.88 5.52 -28.53
C ASN A 284 11.00 5.99 -29.70
N TYR A 285 9.68 5.96 -29.53
CA TYR A 285 8.68 6.28 -30.55
C TYR A 285 8.02 7.63 -30.35
N LEU A 286 8.04 8.12 -29.11
CA LEU A 286 7.83 9.53 -28.88
C LEU A 286 8.89 10.25 -29.71
N GLU A 287 8.46 10.90 -30.80
CA GLU A 287 9.26 12.00 -31.34
C GLU A 287 9.69 12.83 -30.14
N ARG A 288 10.91 13.39 -30.16
CA ARG A 288 11.26 14.46 -29.22
C ARG A 288 10.33 15.66 -29.52
N LEU A 289 9.05 15.52 -29.21
CA LEU A 289 8.19 16.57 -28.76
C LEU A 289 8.86 17.00 -27.46
N GLU A 290 9.79 17.94 -27.59
CA GLU A 290 10.00 18.88 -26.51
C GLU A 290 8.60 19.36 -26.08
N GLY A 291 8.07 18.83 -24.97
CA GLY A 291 6.82 19.30 -24.38
C GLY A 291 5.59 18.36 -24.32
N SER A 292 5.64 17.05 -24.60
CA SER A 292 4.48 16.17 -24.27
C SER A 292 4.47 15.76 -22.79
N THR A 293 4.26 16.74 -21.92
CA THR A 293 4.10 16.54 -20.47
C THR A 293 2.65 16.76 -20.07
N LYS A 294 2.12 15.96 -19.13
CA LYS A 294 0.83 16.31 -18.49
C LYS A 294 0.91 17.59 -17.67
N GLY A 295 2.13 17.98 -17.30
CA GLY A 295 2.45 19.17 -16.56
C GLY A 295 3.85 19.07 -15.94
N THR A 296 4.47 20.22 -15.72
CA THR A 296 5.78 20.33 -15.08
C THR A 296 5.60 20.58 -13.60
N LEU A 297 6.17 19.72 -12.76
CA LEU A 297 6.18 19.88 -11.31
C LEU A 297 7.59 20.14 -10.80
N VAL A 298 7.72 21.16 -9.96
CA VAL A 298 8.95 21.41 -9.20
C VAL A 298 8.80 20.81 -7.82
N LEU A 299 9.62 19.82 -7.47
CA LEU A 299 9.64 19.17 -6.17
C LEU A 299 10.87 19.59 -5.37
N ALA A 300 10.68 19.85 -4.07
CA ALA A 300 11.78 20.20 -3.18
C ALA A 300 11.53 19.71 -1.75
N THR A 301 12.58 19.24 -1.08
CA THR A 301 12.58 19.15 0.38
C THR A 301 12.98 20.52 0.93
N VAL A 302 12.12 21.10 1.77
CA VAL A 302 12.26 22.48 2.25
C VAL A 302 13.56 22.71 3.03
N TYR A 303 13.95 23.98 3.14
CA TYR A 303 15.17 24.39 3.84
C TYR A 303 15.24 23.85 5.28
N GLY A 304 16.43 23.38 5.66
CA GLY A 304 16.69 22.79 6.96
C GLY A 304 16.25 21.33 7.10
N ASP A 305 15.62 20.73 6.08
CA ASP A 305 15.23 19.32 6.09
C ASP A 305 16.05 18.50 5.09
N VAL A 306 16.58 17.37 5.57
CA VAL A 306 17.45 16.47 4.83
C VAL A 306 16.75 15.21 4.35
N HIS A 307 15.51 14.97 4.80
CA HIS A 307 14.78 13.74 4.53
C HIS A 307 14.01 13.85 3.22
N ASP A 308 14.41 13.06 2.23
CA ASP A 308 13.90 13.17 0.84
C ASP A 308 13.34 11.86 0.29
N ILE A 309 13.30 10.77 1.07
CA ILE A 309 12.78 9.47 0.64
C ILE A 309 11.34 9.58 0.13
N GLY A 310 10.46 10.23 0.92
CA GLY A 310 9.05 10.43 0.53
C GLY A 310 8.91 11.25 -0.75
N LYS A 311 9.68 12.34 -0.89
CA LYS A 311 9.74 13.15 -2.12
C LYS A 311 10.19 12.32 -3.32
N ASN A 312 11.22 11.49 -3.15
CA ASN A 312 11.77 10.66 -4.24
C ASN A 312 10.77 9.59 -4.69
N LEU A 313 9.97 9.06 -3.77
CA LEU A 313 8.86 8.18 -4.11
C LEU A 313 7.78 8.93 -4.92
N VAL A 314 7.36 10.11 -4.46
CA VAL A 314 6.39 10.96 -5.18
C VAL A 314 6.91 11.35 -6.57
N LYS A 315 8.19 11.73 -6.69
CA LYS A 315 8.86 11.97 -7.97
C LYS A 315 8.72 10.77 -8.90
N THR A 316 9.08 9.58 -8.40
CA THR A 316 9.03 8.35 -9.19
C THR A 316 7.60 8.07 -9.67
N ILE A 317 6.61 8.21 -8.78
CA ILE A 317 5.20 8.04 -9.11
C ILE A 317 4.76 9.04 -10.19
N LEU A 318 5.03 10.34 -10.02
CA LEU A 318 4.63 11.39 -10.96
C LEU A 318 5.31 11.24 -12.33
N SER A 319 6.63 10.98 -12.35
CA SER A 319 7.36 10.72 -13.58
C SER A 319 6.82 9.51 -14.32
N ASN A 320 6.56 8.41 -13.60
CA ASN A 320 5.93 7.22 -14.19
C ASN A 320 4.48 7.48 -14.67
N ASN A 321 3.84 8.57 -14.23
CA ASN A 321 2.49 8.97 -14.63
C ASN A 321 2.47 10.04 -15.74
N GLY A 322 3.61 10.32 -16.38
CA GLY A 322 3.72 11.22 -17.54
C GLY A 322 3.86 12.70 -17.20
N TYR A 323 4.26 13.04 -15.96
CA TYR A 323 4.61 14.40 -15.57
C TYR A 323 6.12 14.66 -15.69
N THR A 324 6.48 15.87 -16.08
CA THR A 324 7.88 16.32 -16.02
C THR A 324 8.18 16.76 -14.61
N VAL A 325 9.02 16.03 -13.90
CA VAL A 325 9.32 16.32 -12.50
C VAL A 325 10.75 16.86 -12.37
N VAL A 326 10.85 18.13 -12.00
CA VAL A 326 12.13 18.79 -11.68
C VAL A 326 12.34 18.74 -10.18
N ASP A 327 13.27 17.90 -9.76
CA ASP A 327 13.61 17.69 -8.36
C ASP A 327 14.81 18.55 -7.96
N LEU A 328 14.57 19.53 -7.08
CA LEU A 328 15.60 20.44 -6.58
C LEU A 328 16.44 19.85 -5.44
N GLY A 329 16.12 18.63 -4.99
CA GLY A 329 16.84 17.95 -3.92
C GLY A 329 16.36 18.38 -2.53
N LYS A 330 17.31 18.52 -1.59
CA LYS A 330 17.06 18.72 -0.17
C LYS A 330 17.69 19.98 0.40
N GLN A 331 17.15 20.45 1.52
CA GLN A 331 17.52 21.73 2.14
C GLN A 331 17.38 22.91 1.16
N VAL A 332 16.33 22.93 0.34
CA VAL A 332 16.19 23.93 -0.73
C VAL A 332 15.57 25.22 -0.18
N PRO A 333 16.22 26.39 -0.37
CA PRO A 333 15.65 27.68 0.03
C PRO A 333 14.37 28.03 -0.73
N ALA A 334 13.45 28.75 -0.07
CA ALA A 334 12.19 29.21 -0.67
C ALA A 334 12.38 29.95 -1.99
N GLU A 335 13.38 30.86 -2.05
CA GLU A 335 13.68 31.64 -3.25
C GLU A 335 14.02 30.76 -4.45
N THR A 336 14.84 29.72 -4.24
CA THR A 336 15.26 28.79 -5.28
C THR A 336 14.07 28.00 -5.82
N ILE A 337 13.18 27.56 -4.94
CA ILE A 337 11.96 26.83 -5.32
C ILE A 337 11.07 27.71 -6.20
N ILE A 338 10.76 28.93 -5.73
CA ILE A 338 9.87 29.85 -6.43
C ILE A 338 10.50 30.29 -7.76
N SER A 339 11.78 30.67 -7.75
CA SER A 339 12.50 31.10 -8.96
C SER A 339 12.54 30.00 -10.01
N LYS A 340 12.81 28.74 -9.63
CA LYS A 340 12.78 27.63 -10.58
C LYS A 340 11.39 27.30 -11.08
N ALA A 341 10.35 27.40 -10.24
CA ALA A 341 8.97 27.23 -10.69
C ALA A 341 8.59 28.27 -11.74
N VAL A 342 8.99 29.54 -11.55
CA VAL A 342 8.78 30.61 -12.54
C VAL A 342 9.61 30.40 -13.80
N GLU A 343 10.90 30.12 -13.67
CA GLU A 343 11.81 29.90 -14.82
C GLU A 343 11.32 28.78 -15.74
N LEU A 344 10.79 27.70 -15.14
CA LEU A 344 10.35 26.51 -15.86
C LEU A 344 8.87 26.57 -16.26
N ASN A 345 8.15 27.65 -15.94
CA ASN A 345 6.70 27.75 -16.09
C ASN A 345 5.99 26.51 -15.52
N ALA A 346 6.34 26.11 -14.30
CA ALA A 346 5.81 24.91 -13.67
C ALA A 346 4.29 24.99 -13.46
N ASP A 347 3.58 23.89 -13.64
CA ASP A 347 2.14 23.79 -13.39
C ASP A 347 1.81 23.62 -11.90
N ALA A 348 2.74 23.08 -11.10
CA ALA A 348 2.60 22.98 -9.65
C ALA A 348 3.96 22.92 -8.92
N ILE A 349 3.92 23.24 -7.63
CA ILE A 349 5.06 23.11 -6.71
C ILE A 349 4.74 22.04 -5.67
N GLY A 350 5.64 21.09 -5.44
CA GLY A 350 5.53 20.10 -4.37
C GLY A 350 6.59 20.29 -3.29
N LEU A 351 6.14 20.43 -2.04
CA LEU A 351 6.98 20.67 -0.88
C LEU A 351 6.97 19.46 0.04
N SER A 352 8.15 19.01 0.46
CA SER A 352 8.34 17.90 1.40
C SER A 352 9.01 18.38 2.68
N ALA A 353 8.48 17.97 3.84
CA ALA A 353 9.13 18.13 5.14
C ALA A 353 8.79 16.97 6.08
N LEU A 354 9.79 16.37 6.73
CA LEU A 354 9.59 15.32 7.71
C LEU A 354 9.40 15.90 9.12
N LEU A 355 10.14 16.95 9.48
CA LEU A 355 10.12 17.51 10.83
C LEU A 355 9.07 18.62 10.97
N VAL A 356 8.46 18.72 12.15
CA VAL A 356 7.52 19.81 12.48
C VAL A 356 8.21 21.18 12.39
N SER A 357 9.47 21.27 12.81
CA SER A 357 10.26 22.51 12.75
C SER A 357 10.48 22.99 11.31
N THR A 358 10.77 22.08 10.39
CA THR A 358 11.04 22.39 8.98
C THR A 358 9.75 22.60 8.18
N SER A 359 8.63 21.96 8.55
CA SER A 359 7.32 22.20 7.94
C SER A 359 6.89 23.67 7.97
N LYS A 360 7.39 24.46 8.93
CA LYS A 360 7.15 25.91 9.03
C LYS A 360 7.66 26.69 7.81
N GLN A 361 8.56 26.12 7.01
CA GLN A 361 9.00 26.71 5.74
C GLN A 361 7.88 26.74 4.69
N MET A 362 6.93 25.80 4.73
CA MET A 362 5.84 25.74 3.75
C MET A 362 4.96 26.99 3.76
N PRO A 363 4.41 27.47 4.90
CA PRO A 363 3.65 28.72 4.93
C PRO A 363 4.48 29.95 4.53
N LEU A 364 5.81 29.96 4.76
CA LEU A 364 6.66 31.06 4.27
C LEU A 364 6.67 31.11 2.74
N ILE A 365 6.75 29.95 2.08
CA ILE A 365 6.70 29.85 0.62
C ILE A 365 5.34 30.30 0.09
N ILE A 366 4.23 29.87 0.71
CA ILE A 366 2.87 30.31 0.30
C ILE A 366 2.71 31.83 0.41
N ASN A 367 3.12 32.41 1.53
CA ASN A 367 3.06 33.86 1.72
C ASN A 367 3.91 34.63 0.69
N GLU A 368 5.07 34.09 0.33
CA GLU A 368 5.93 34.73 -0.66
C GLU A 368 5.38 34.61 -2.09
N LEU A 369 4.74 33.48 -2.44
CA LEU A 369 4.00 33.32 -3.69
C LEU A 369 2.85 34.34 -3.79
N GLN A 370 2.06 34.49 -2.72
CA GLN A 370 0.99 35.49 -2.63
C GLN A 370 1.53 36.92 -2.80
N ARG A 371 2.60 37.27 -2.06
CA ARG A 371 3.22 38.60 -2.13
C ARG A 371 3.68 38.96 -3.55
N ARG A 372 4.16 37.96 -4.30
CA ARG A 372 4.60 38.11 -5.70
C ARG A 372 3.46 38.02 -6.72
N GLY A 373 2.23 37.73 -6.27
CA GLY A 373 1.08 37.52 -7.16
C GLY A 373 1.20 36.26 -8.03
N LEU A 374 2.04 35.30 -7.65
CA LEU A 374 2.22 34.05 -8.36
C LEU A 374 1.13 33.05 -7.95
N LYS A 375 0.53 32.36 -8.91
CA LYS A 375 -0.65 31.50 -8.72
C LYS A 375 -0.34 30.04 -9.05
N PHE A 376 0.65 29.44 -8.40
CA PHE A 376 0.95 28.02 -8.54
C PHE A 376 0.12 27.19 -7.55
N PRO A 377 -0.57 26.13 -7.97
CA PRO A 377 -1.02 25.07 -7.07
C PRO A 377 0.15 24.51 -6.26
N VAL A 378 -0.02 24.38 -4.94
CA VAL A 378 1.02 23.86 -4.05
C VAL A 378 0.57 22.58 -3.37
N LEU A 379 1.33 21.51 -3.61
CA LEU A 379 1.20 20.22 -2.95
C LEU A 379 2.14 20.22 -1.74
N ILE A 380 1.64 19.80 -0.58
CA ILE A 380 2.43 19.67 0.64
C ILE A 380 2.40 18.22 1.12
N GLY A 381 3.53 17.72 1.59
CA GLY A 381 3.63 16.35 2.08
C GLY A 381 4.73 16.14 3.11
N GLY A 382 4.63 15.01 3.81
CA GLY A 382 5.58 14.55 4.82
C GLY A 382 4.93 14.28 6.17
N ALA A 383 5.68 13.64 7.08
CA ALA A 383 5.13 13.02 8.29
C ALA A 383 4.42 14.01 9.23
N ALA A 384 4.85 15.27 9.24
CA ALA A 384 4.26 16.32 10.08
C ALA A 384 3.00 16.98 9.48
N ILE A 385 2.60 16.60 8.26
CA ILE A 385 1.52 17.25 7.52
C ILE A 385 0.19 16.53 7.75
N ASN A 386 -0.84 17.30 8.09
CA ASN A 386 -2.21 16.83 8.28
C ASN A 386 -3.22 17.87 7.75
N GLU A 387 -4.50 17.51 7.72
CA GLU A 387 -5.57 18.38 7.18
C GLU A 387 -5.63 19.75 7.88
N ARG A 388 -5.46 19.78 9.20
CA ARG A 388 -5.43 21.04 9.98
C ARG A 388 -4.26 21.92 9.57
N PHE A 389 -3.09 21.34 9.35
CA PHE A 389 -1.92 22.05 8.84
C PHE A 389 -2.20 22.61 7.44
N GLY A 390 -2.74 21.78 6.54
CA GLY A 390 -3.10 22.19 5.17
C GLY A 390 -4.07 23.37 5.13
N ARG A 391 -5.15 23.30 5.91
CA ARG A 391 -6.13 24.41 6.05
C ARG A 391 -5.52 25.68 6.60
N ARG A 392 -4.56 25.58 7.52
CA ARG A 392 -3.89 26.74 8.09
C ARG A 392 -2.99 27.45 7.08
N ILE A 393 -2.25 26.71 6.25
CA ILE A 393 -1.32 27.32 5.30
C ILE A 393 -2.01 27.96 4.09
N LEU A 394 -3.28 27.62 3.83
CA LEU A 394 -4.12 28.25 2.81
C LEU A 394 -4.41 29.72 3.13
N MET A 395 -4.42 30.08 4.41
CA MET A 395 -4.63 31.46 4.86
C MET A 395 -3.29 32.18 4.96
N THR A 396 -3.13 33.23 4.16
CA THR A 396 -1.92 34.07 4.14
C THR A 396 -1.95 35.11 5.27
N ASP A 397 -0.80 35.74 5.53
CA ASP A 397 -0.63 36.74 6.59
C ASP A 397 -1.53 37.97 6.39
N ASP A 398 -1.93 38.26 5.15
CA ASP A 398 -2.90 39.31 4.80
C ASP A 398 -4.36 38.84 4.87
N GLN A 399 -4.63 37.69 5.52
CA GLN A 399 -5.94 37.08 5.71
C GLN A 399 -6.68 36.78 4.41
N LYS A 400 -5.95 36.47 3.34
CA LYS A 400 -6.52 35.99 2.08
C LYS A 400 -6.30 34.50 1.93
N ILE A 401 -7.15 33.90 1.10
CA ILE A 401 -6.89 32.56 0.60
C ILE A 401 -5.98 32.72 -0.62
N TYR A 402 -4.84 32.04 -0.59
CA TYR A 402 -3.89 31.99 -1.70
C TYR A 402 -4.54 31.43 -2.97
#